data_AF-A0A084VNY3-F1
#
_entry.id   AF-A0A084VNY3-F1
#
_cell.length_a   1.000
_cell.length_b   1.000
_cell.length_c   1.000
_cell.angle_alpha   90.00
_cell.angle_beta   90.00
_cell.angle_gamma   90.00
#
_symmetry.space_group_name_H-M   'P 1'
#
loop_
_entity.id
_entity.type
_entity.pdbx_description
1 polymer ?
#
loop_
_entity_poly.entity_id
_entity_poly.type
_entity_poly.pdbx_seq_one_letter_code
_entity_poly.pdbx_strand_id
1 'polypeptide(L)'
;MTLKLIVACVALVALLATPARFVQAEELELEDDLEFDDDDEAMLRNIEAKHVSQDYEREDRMAKELASRIVAEHQAQAGYGGYPEEDQETYDAESAIGPDGQKRAPRLMDPCKGVRCGAGRVCSANTATQHAECICIPECPYESDPRRRVCTNQNETWDSACEVHRQRCLCNTNDPACRGEQVRHVHIDYYGTCRDMPECSENDLADFPRRMRDWLFNVMRDLASRNELPEPYMELEHEAETNMTKRWTNAAIWKWCDLDGHPHDNTVSRHELFPIRAPLVALEHCIAPFLESCDPNRDHRISLQEWGKCLQLDEDDLTARCAEITKDDEFEKNDIEAGA
;
A
#
# COMPACT_ATOMS: atom_id res chain seq x y z
N MET A 1 -72.52 -39.15 2.33
CA MET A 1 -71.44 -38.55 1.51
C MET A 1 -70.70 -37.41 2.19
N THR A 2 -71.22 -36.84 3.29
CA THR A 2 -70.61 -35.70 4.00
C THR A 2 -69.47 -36.07 4.95
N LEU A 3 -69.52 -37.24 5.60
CA LEU A 3 -68.50 -37.65 6.57
C LEU A 3 -67.14 -38.00 5.93
N LYS A 4 -67.14 -38.58 4.71
CA LYS A 4 -65.90 -38.92 3.99
C LYS A 4 -65.17 -37.69 3.44
N LEU A 5 -65.90 -36.63 3.05
CA LEU A 5 -65.30 -35.36 2.61
C LEU A 5 -64.68 -34.60 3.79
N ILE A 6 -65.32 -34.62 4.96
CA ILE A 6 -64.79 -33.92 6.14
C ILE A 6 -63.50 -34.59 6.62
N VAL A 7 -63.44 -35.93 6.65
CA VAL A 7 -62.20 -36.66 7.02
C VAL A 7 -61.07 -36.40 6.02
N ALA A 8 -61.38 -36.31 4.72
CA ALA A 8 -60.39 -35.97 3.70
C ALA A 8 -59.88 -34.53 3.83
N CYS A 9 -60.76 -33.56 4.14
CA CYS A 9 -60.36 -32.17 4.38
C CYS A 9 -59.54 -32.00 5.67
N VAL A 10 -59.89 -32.70 6.76
CA VAL A 10 -59.11 -32.65 8.01
C VAL A 10 -57.73 -33.30 7.84
N ALA A 11 -57.62 -34.38 7.06
CA ALA A 11 -56.33 -34.98 6.72
C ALA A 11 -55.47 -34.08 5.81
N LEU A 12 -56.09 -33.34 4.88
CA LEU A 12 -55.37 -32.40 4.01
C LEU A 12 -54.88 -31.16 4.77
N VAL A 13 -55.66 -30.67 5.73
CA VAL A 13 -55.26 -29.54 6.61
C VAL A 13 -54.18 -29.96 7.61
N ALA A 14 -54.21 -31.21 8.10
CA ALA A 14 -53.15 -31.75 8.96
C ALA A 14 -51.83 -32.02 8.21
N LEU A 15 -51.88 -32.29 6.89
CA LEU A 15 -50.69 -32.40 6.04
C LEU A 15 -50.08 -31.05 5.64
N LEU A 16 -50.87 -29.96 5.70
CA LEU A 16 -50.41 -28.59 5.41
C LEU A 16 -50.04 -27.78 6.67
N ALA A 17 -50.30 -28.34 7.86
CA ALA A 17 -49.95 -27.75 9.14
C ALA A 17 -48.89 -28.60 9.86
N THR A 18 -47.81 -28.94 9.15
CA THR A 18 -46.54 -29.21 9.84
C THR A 18 -46.06 -27.86 10.39
N PRO A 19 -45.74 -27.71 11.69
CA PRO A 19 -44.86 -26.61 12.06
C PRO A 19 -43.63 -26.79 11.19
N ALA A 20 -43.24 -25.74 10.47
CA ALA A 20 -41.92 -25.68 9.88
C ALA A 20 -40.99 -26.12 11.00
N ARG A 21 -40.36 -27.29 10.83
CA ARG A 21 -39.19 -27.60 11.63
C ARG A 21 -38.25 -26.50 11.25
N PHE A 22 -38.18 -25.51 12.14
CA PHE A 22 -37.04 -24.64 12.29
C PHE A 22 -35.87 -25.62 12.35
N VAL A 23 -35.29 -25.90 11.18
CA VAL A 23 -33.90 -26.27 11.11
C VAL A 23 -33.28 -25.07 11.76
N GLN A 24 -32.88 -25.27 13.01
CA GLN A 24 -31.89 -24.43 13.65
C GLN A 24 -30.77 -24.44 12.61
N ALA A 25 -30.72 -23.37 11.81
CA ALA A 25 -29.47 -22.98 11.23
C ALA A 25 -28.58 -22.93 12.48
N GLU A 26 -27.68 -23.89 12.57
CA GLU A 26 -26.41 -23.60 13.20
C GLU A 26 -26.03 -22.27 12.58
N GLU A 27 -26.24 -21.22 13.37
CA GLU A 27 -25.57 -19.96 13.23
C GLU A 27 -24.12 -20.39 13.21
N LEU A 28 -23.63 -20.65 11.99
CA LEU A 28 -22.23 -20.66 11.70
C LEU A 28 -21.90 -19.19 11.94
N GLU A 29 -21.65 -18.88 13.21
CA GLU A 29 -20.85 -17.76 13.62
C GLU A 29 -19.59 -17.93 12.78
N LEU A 30 -19.61 -17.31 11.60
CA LEU A 30 -18.42 -16.81 10.95
C LEU A 30 -17.91 -15.80 11.97
N GLU A 31 -17.16 -16.32 12.95
CA GLU A 31 -16.12 -15.58 13.62
C GLU A 31 -15.26 -15.03 12.48
N ASP A 32 -15.60 -13.82 12.03
CA ASP A 32 -14.75 -12.95 11.22
C ASP A 32 -13.67 -12.35 12.13
N ASP A 33 -13.18 -13.17 13.08
CA ASP A 33 -11.95 -12.97 13.83
C ASP A 33 -10.81 -13.31 12.87
N LEU A 34 -10.68 -12.47 11.85
CA LEU A 34 -9.39 -12.25 11.22
C LEU A 34 -8.51 -11.62 12.30
N GLU A 35 -7.81 -12.47 13.07
CA GLU A 35 -6.65 -12.06 13.86
C GLU A 35 -5.66 -11.43 12.87
N PHE A 36 -5.70 -10.11 12.78
CA PHE A 36 -4.61 -9.31 12.23
C PHE A 36 -3.42 -9.57 13.14
N ASP A 37 -2.53 -10.46 12.71
CA ASP A 37 -1.34 -10.78 13.49
C ASP A 37 -0.47 -9.51 13.61
N ASP A 38 0.25 -9.38 14.73
CA ASP A 38 1.17 -8.24 14.95
C ASP A 38 2.21 -8.12 13.80
N ASP A 39 2.49 -9.23 13.12
CA ASP A 39 3.36 -9.32 11.94
C ASP A 39 2.73 -8.68 10.69
N ASP A 40 1.41 -8.83 10.48
CA ASP A 40 0.69 -8.18 9.37
C ASP A 40 0.61 -6.66 9.59
N GLU A 41 0.52 -6.21 10.85
CA GLU A 41 0.61 -4.78 11.18
C GLU A 41 2.03 -4.22 10.97
N ALA A 42 3.08 -4.99 11.28
CA ALA A 42 4.45 -4.58 11.00
C ALA A 42 4.72 -4.47 9.49
N MET A 43 4.18 -5.40 8.70
CA MET A 43 4.28 -5.40 7.25
C MET A 43 3.54 -4.21 6.61
N LEU A 44 2.32 -3.94 7.06
CA LEU A 44 1.56 -2.73 6.70
C LEU A 44 2.38 -1.45 6.82
N ARG A 45 3.06 -1.28 7.96
CA ARG A 45 3.90 -0.11 8.22
C ARG A 45 5.02 0.06 7.19
N ASN A 46 5.58 -1.05 6.69
CA ASN A 46 6.67 -1.01 5.71
C ASN A 46 6.18 -0.66 4.30
N ILE A 47 5.04 -1.21 3.88
CA ILE A 47 4.45 -0.96 2.55
C ILE A 47 3.98 0.49 2.45
N GLU A 48 3.29 0.99 3.48
CA GLU A 48 2.84 2.38 3.54
C GLU A 48 4.04 3.34 3.61
N ALA A 49 5.10 2.98 4.34
CA ALA A 49 6.34 3.76 4.36
C ALA A 49 7.01 3.86 2.98
N LYS A 50 6.90 2.82 2.13
CA LYS A 50 7.43 2.81 0.75
C LYS A 50 6.63 3.71 -0.19
N HIS A 51 5.30 3.71 -0.09
CA HIS A 51 4.47 4.62 -0.88
C HIS A 51 4.66 6.08 -0.45
N VAL A 52 4.68 6.34 0.86
CA VAL A 52 5.01 7.66 1.41
C VAL A 52 6.43 8.07 1.06
N SER A 53 7.39 7.14 0.96
CA SER A 53 8.77 7.46 0.57
C SER A 53 8.88 7.92 -0.87
N GLN A 54 8.17 7.29 -1.81
CA GLN A 54 8.19 7.69 -3.21
C GLN A 54 7.59 9.09 -3.42
N ASP A 55 6.47 9.38 -2.76
CA ASP A 55 5.84 10.71 -2.81
C ASP A 55 6.72 11.77 -2.12
N TYR A 56 7.30 11.46 -0.96
CA TYR A 56 8.22 12.36 -0.26
C TYR A 56 9.51 12.63 -1.04
N GLU A 57 10.10 11.62 -1.69
CA GLU A 57 11.30 11.80 -2.51
C GLU A 57 11.01 12.65 -3.75
N ARG A 58 9.81 12.55 -4.30
CA ARG A 58 9.34 13.43 -5.38
C ARG A 58 9.16 14.87 -4.89
N GLU A 59 8.51 15.06 -3.74
CA GLU A 59 8.30 16.36 -3.13
C GLU A 59 9.63 17.02 -2.69
N ASP A 60 10.55 16.26 -2.09
CA ASP A 60 11.89 16.71 -1.70
C ASP A 60 12.74 17.08 -2.92
N ARG A 61 12.66 16.30 -4.01
CA ARG A 61 13.30 16.65 -5.29
C ARG A 61 12.75 17.96 -5.84
N MET A 62 11.43 18.12 -5.87
CA MET A 62 10.77 19.36 -6.30
C MET A 62 11.10 20.54 -5.40
N ALA A 63 11.18 20.33 -4.08
CA ALA A 63 11.54 21.36 -3.11
C ALA A 63 13.01 21.78 -3.25
N LYS A 64 13.93 20.83 -3.47
CA LYS A 64 15.34 21.11 -3.78
C LYS A 64 15.50 21.85 -5.10
N GLU A 65 14.73 21.48 -6.12
CA GLU A 65 14.74 22.17 -7.41
C GLU A 65 14.14 23.58 -7.30
N LEU A 66 13.09 23.77 -6.51
CA LEU A 66 12.53 25.08 -6.23
C LEU A 66 13.53 25.95 -5.44
N ALA A 67 14.18 25.38 -4.42
CA ALA A 67 15.20 26.06 -3.64
C ALA A 67 16.41 26.45 -4.49
N SER A 68 16.87 25.58 -5.39
CA SER A 68 17.97 25.90 -6.30
C SER A 68 17.60 26.99 -7.30
N ARG A 69 16.36 27.00 -7.81
CA ARG A 69 15.83 28.08 -8.66
C ARG A 69 15.75 29.41 -7.91
N ILE A 70 15.26 29.41 -6.67
CA ILE A 70 15.22 30.61 -5.81
C ILE A 70 16.63 31.14 -5.55
N VAL A 71 17.58 30.26 -5.24
CA VAL A 71 19.00 30.64 -5.05
C VAL A 71 19.60 31.22 -6.33
N ALA A 72 19.33 30.61 -7.50
CA ALA A 72 19.81 31.09 -8.79
C ALA A 72 19.22 32.46 -9.17
N GLU A 73 17.92 32.69 -8.91
CA GLU A 73 17.27 33.99 -9.10
C GLU A 73 17.85 35.07 -8.19
N HIS A 74 18.12 34.75 -6.92
CA HIS A 74 18.75 35.70 -5.99
C HIS A 74 20.24 35.95 -6.27
N GLN A 75 20.97 34.97 -6.82
CA GLN A 75 22.37 35.14 -7.27
C GLN A 75 22.48 36.00 -8.54
N ALA A 76 21.46 36.03 -9.39
CA ALA A 76 21.43 36.89 -10.57
C ALA A 76 21.29 38.39 -10.23
N GLN A 77 20.88 38.73 -9.00
CA GLN A 77 20.58 40.11 -8.58
C GLN A 77 21.56 40.69 -7.56
N ALA A 78 22.42 39.87 -6.95
CA ALA A 78 23.43 40.31 -5.99
C ALA A 78 24.80 39.72 -6.34
N GLY A 79 25.72 40.57 -6.81
CA GLY A 79 27.13 40.22 -7.00
C GLY A 79 27.84 39.96 -5.67
N TYR A 80 27.76 38.73 -5.15
CA TYR A 80 28.49 38.27 -3.97
C TYR A 80 29.16 36.91 -4.27
N GLY A 81 30.47 36.83 -4.03
CA GLY A 81 31.35 35.75 -4.47
C GLY A 81 31.05 34.38 -3.82
N GLY A 82 31.22 33.33 -4.62
CA GLY A 82 30.98 31.93 -4.25
C GLY A 82 31.91 31.40 -3.15
N TYR A 83 31.42 30.35 -2.47
CA TYR A 83 32.26 29.46 -1.66
C TYR A 83 32.92 28.42 -2.57
N PRO A 84 34.22 28.10 -2.39
CA PRO A 84 34.85 26.99 -3.08
C PRO A 84 34.38 25.65 -2.48
N GLU A 85 34.24 24.63 -3.34
CA GLU A 85 34.22 23.22 -2.96
C GLU A 85 35.55 22.88 -2.28
N GLU A 86 35.50 22.42 -1.03
CA GLU A 86 36.65 21.80 -0.37
C GLU A 86 36.31 20.33 -0.07
N ASP A 87 37.26 19.49 -0.45
CA ASP A 87 37.21 18.03 -0.47
C ASP A 87 37.03 17.41 0.92
N GLN A 88 36.42 16.21 0.91
CA GLN A 88 36.10 15.37 2.05
C GLN A 88 37.40 14.81 2.69
N GLU A 89 37.85 15.37 3.82
CA GLU A 89 38.79 14.69 4.71
C GLU A 89 38.13 14.33 6.05
N THR A 90 38.29 13.06 6.40
CA THR A 90 37.89 12.42 7.65
C THR A 90 38.77 12.93 8.80
N TYR A 91 38.16 13.48 9.85
CA TYR A 91 38.88 13.81 11.08
C TYR A 91 38.11 13.38 12.33
N ASP A 92 38.83 12.65 13.17
CA ASP A 92 38.43 12.13 14.46
C ASP A 92 37.96 13.23 15.42
N ALA A 93 36.98 12.85 16.23
CA ALA A 93 36.30 13.69 17.20
C ALA A 93 37.18 14.00 18.43
N GLU A 94 38.22 14.82 18.29
CA GLU A 94 38.98 15.29 19.47
C GLU A 94 39.81 16.58 19.21
N SER A 95 39.16 17.67 18.76
CA SER A 95 39.68 19.04 18.99
C SER A 95 38.67 20.10 18.54
N ALA A 96 38.02 20.76 19.50
CA ALA A 96 37.18 21.93 19.25
C ALA A 96 37.99 23.23 19.34
N ILE A 97 38.98 23.42 18.46
CA ILE A 97 39.64 24.72 18.28
C ILE A 97 39.93 24.93 16.79
N GLY A 98 39.16 25.79 16.14
CA GLY A 98 39.50 26.27 14.79
C GLY A 98 40.69 27.24 14.83
N PRO A 99 41.35 27.51 13.68
CA PRO A 99 42.54 28.37 13.61
C PRO A 99 42.33 29.82 14.08
N ASP A 100 41.08 30.23 14.34
CA ASP A 100 40.70 31.58 14.79
C ASP A 100 40.14 31.64 16.23
N GLY A 101 40.31 30.58 17.02
CA GLY A 101 39.97 30.57 18.46
C GLY A 101 38.48 30.67 18.81
N GLN A 102 37.58 30.61 17.82
CA GLN A 102 36.14 30.58 18.04
C GLN A 102 35.61 29.14 18.15
N LYS A 103 34.78 28.89 19.17
CA LYS A 103 34.05 27.62 19.32
C LYS A 103 33.14 27.44 18.11
N ARG A 104 33.38 26.43 17.26
CA ARG A 104 32.40 26.00 16.25
C ARG A 104 31.10 25.65 16.98
N ALA A 105 29.98 26.22 16.53
CA ALA A 105 28.67 25.83 17.03
C ALA A 105 28.49 24.31 16.83
N PRO A 106 27.90 23.57 17.80
CA PRO A 106 27.58 22.18 17.60
C PRO A 106 26.76 22.03 16.31
N ARG A 107 27.13 21.07 15.45
CA ARG A 107 26.27 20.71 14.31
C ARG A 107 24.95 20.20 14.90
N LEU A 108 23.89 21.00 14.80
CA LEU A 108 22.55 20.60 15.20
C LEU A 108 22.08 19.56 14.19
N MET A 109 22.30 18.28 14.49
CA MET A 109 21.74 17.19 13.70
C MET A 109 20.26 17.08 14.09
N ASP A 110 19.38 17.14 13.09
CA ASP A 110 17.96 16.86 13.28
C ASP A 110 17.81 15.36 13.60
N PRO A 111 17.32 14.99 14.81
CA PRO A 111 17.16 13.58 15.19
C PRO A 111 16.22 12.82 14.27
N CYS A 112 15.26 13.52 13.63
CA CYS A 112 14.28 12.92 12.75
C CYS A 112 14.76 12.77 11.31
N LYS A 113 15.95 13.26 10.98
CA LYS A 113 16.49 13.15 9.63
C LYS A 113 16.75 11.69 9.28
N GLY A 114 16.03 11.19 8.27
CA GLY A 114 16.13 9.79 7.81
C GLY A 114 15.32 8.78 8.61
N VAL A 115 14.60 9.22 9.66
CA VAL A 115 13.70 8.35 10.42
C VAL A 115 12.37 8.22 9.68
N ARG A 116 12.02 6.98 9.32
CA ARG A 116 10.73 6.66 8.71
C ARG A 116 9.81 6.04 9.76
N CYS A 117 8.65 6.65 9.97
CA CYS A 117 7.62 6.13 10.86
C CYS A 117 6.53 5.44 10.04
N GLY A 118 5.93 4.37 10.59
CA GLY A 118 4.78 3.72 9.96
C GLY A 118 3.55 4.64 9.87
N ALA A 119 2.51 4.23 9.15
CA ALA A 119 1.36 5.11 8.94
C ALA A 119 0.68 5.52 10.24
N GLY A 120 0.11 6.73 10.21
CA GLY A 120 -0.51 7.34 11.38
C GLY A 120 0.48 7.85 12.41
N ARG A 121 1.78 7.75 12.15
CA ARG A 121 2.86 8.26 13.01
C ARG A 121 3.73 9.29 12.32
N VAL A 122 4.32 10.18 13.10
CA VAL A 122 5.27 11.20 12.68
C VAL A 122 6.46 11.20 13.62
N CYS A 123 7.65 11.47 13.08
CA CYS A 123 8.84 11.60 13.90
C CYS A 123 8.79 12.91 14.70
N SER A 124 9.02 12.80 16.01
CA SER A 124 9.17 13.93 16.92
C SER A 124 10.48 13.82 17.68
N ALA A 125 11.23 14.93 17.74
CA ALA A 125 12.44 15.01 18.53
C ALA A 125 12.09 15.20 20.00
N ASN A 126 12.40 14.20 20.82
CA ASN A 126 12.20 14.29 22.26
C ASN A 126 13.24 15.24 22.87
N THR A 127 12.78 16.38 23.39
CA THR A 127 13.64 17.45 23.92
C THR A 127 14.42 17.05 25.17
N ALA A 128 13.98 16.02 25.90
CA ALA A 128 14.64 15.54 27.10
C ALA A 128 15.77 14.54 26.80
N THR A 129 15.62 13.71 25.77
CA THR A 129 16.56 12.62 25.44
C THR A 129 17.39 12.89 24.18
N GLN A 130 17.05 13.93 23.40
CA GLN A 130 17.65 14.22 22.08
C GLN A 130 17.55 13.06 21.07
N HIS A 131 16.59 12.14 21.27
CA HIS A 131 16.32 11.04 20.36
C HIS A 131 15.05 11.30 19.55
N ALA A 132 15.00 10.72 18.35
CA ALA A 132 13.80 10.66 17.53
C ALA A 132 12.84 9.58 18.03
N GLU A 133 11.55 9.92 18.07
CA GLU A 133 10.48 9.00 18.46
C GLU A 133 9.31 9.12 17.49
N CYS A 134 8.73 7.98 17.10
CA CYS A 134 7.56 7.93 16.22
C CYS A 134 6.26 7.97 17.03
N ILE A 135 5.72 9.18 17.22
CA ILE A 135 4.46 9.44 17.90
C ILE A 135 3.28 9.40 16.93
N CYS A 136 2.05 9.22 17.40
CA CYS A 136 0.87 9.35 16.54
C CYS A 136 0.75 10.77 15.98
N ILE A 137 0.24 10.89 14.75
CA ILE A 137 0.03 12.19 14.09
C ILE A 137 -0.90 13.04 14.98
N PRO A 138 -0.46 14.22 15.44
CA PRO A 138 -1.26 15.02 16.36
C PRO A 138 -2.53 15.55 15.68
N GLU A 139 -2.39 16.05 14.46
CA GLU A 139 -3.46 16.65 13.66
C GLU A 139 -3.19 16.38 12.17
N CYS A 140 -4.24 15.98 11.45
CA CYS A 140 -4.16 15.77 10.00
C CYS A 140 -4.48 17.07 9.26
N PRO A 141 -3.87 17.29 8.08
CA PRO A 141 -4.21 18.44 7.25
C PRO A 141 -5.67 18.36 6.79
N TYR A 142 -6.32 19.52 6.72
CA TYR A 142 -7.69 19.59 6.22
C TYR A 142 -7.76 19.25 4.73
N GLU A 143 -8.51 18.20 4.40
CA GLU A 143 -8.72 17.78 3.03
C GLU A 143 -10.09 18.21 2.49
N SER A 144 -10.06 19.06 1.47
CA SER A 144 -11.27 19.59 0.82
C SER A 144 -11.70 18.78 -0.39
N ASP A 145 -10.81 17.98 -0.97
CA ASP A 145 -11.08 17.20 -2.18
C ASP A 145 -11.86 15.92 -1.85
N PRO A 146 -13.10 15.75 -2.36
CA PRO A 146 -13.88 14.53 -2.14
C PRO A 146 -13.20 13.24 -2.61
N ARG A 147 -12.23 13.32 -3.53
CA ARG A 147 -11.46 12.16 -4.02
C ARG A 147 -10.40 11.69 -3.03
N ARG A 148 -9.99 12.55 -2.08
CA ARG A 148 -9.02 12.22 -1.02
C ARG A 148 -9.66 11.67 0.25
N ARG A 149 -11.00 11.67 0.31
CA ARG A 149 -11.76 10.89 1.29
C ARG A 149 -11.50 9.41 1.11
N VAL A 150 -11.86 8.62 2.10
CA VAL A 150 -11.70 7.17 2.06
C VAL A 150 -12.94 6.47 2.62
N CYS A 151 -13.26 5.32 2.05
CA CYS A 151 -14.22 4.39 2.62
C CYS A 151 -13.48 3.28 3.35
N THR A 152 -13.91 2.95 4.56
CA THR A 152 -13.29 1.90 5.38
C THR A 152 -14.02 0.57 5.23
N ASN A 153 -13.41 -0.51 5.74
CA ASN A 153 -14.02 -1.83 5.85
C ASN A 153 -15.33 -1.86 6.67
N GLN A 154 -15.62 -0.81 7.44
CA GLN A 154 -16.88 -0.65 8.20
C GLN A 154 -17.95 0.12 7.41
N ASN A 155 -17.72 0.38 6.12
CA ASN A 155 -18.58 1.19 5.26
C ASN A 155 -18.81 2.61 5.80
N GLU A 156 -17.82 3.16 6.51
CA GLU A 156 -17.82 4.55 7.01
C GLU A 156 -16.93 5.41 6.11
N THR A 157 -17.40 6.61 5.74
CA THR A 157 -16.60 7.57 5.00
C THR A 157 -15.82 8.47 5.94
N TRP A 158 -14.52 8.56 5.71
CA TRP A 158 -13.60 9.40 6.48
C TRP A 158 -13.05 10.52 5.60
N ASP A 159 -12.68 11.63 6.25
CA ASP A 159 -12.26 12.86 5.55
C ASP A 159 -10.94 12.68 4.79
N SER A 160 -10.02 11.86 5.32
CA SER A 160 -8.76 11.54 4.66
C SER A 160 -8.20 10.20 5.14
N ALA A 161 -7.28 9.63 4.36
CA ALA A 161 -6.48 8.49 4.78
C ALA A 161 -5.69 8.77 6.07
N CYS A 162 -5.19 10.01 6.23
CA CYS A 162 -4.46 10.42 7.43
C CYS A 162 -5.30 10.21 8.71
N GLU A 163 -6.57 10.58 8.70
CA GLU A 163 -7.44 10.44 9.87
C GLU A 163 -7.66 8.98 10.26
N VAL A 164 -7.79 8.08 9.26
CA VAL A 164 -7.92 6.64 9.50
C VAL A 164 -6.67 6.10 10.20
N HIS A 165 -5.48 6.35 9.63
CA HIS A 165 -4.23 5.85 10.22
C HIS A 165 -3.93 6.51 11.57
N ARG A 166 -4.20 7.80 11.72
CA ARG A 166 -4.08 8.53 13.00
C ARG A 166 -4.95 7.88 14.05
N GLN A 167 -6.21 7.60 13.74
CA GLN A 167 -7.15 7.03 14.69
C GLN A 167 -6.78 5.60 15.10
N ARG A 168 -6.31 4.79 14.14
CA ARG A 168 -5.73 3.47 14.42
C ARG A 168 -4.52 3.57 15.35
N CYS A 169 -3.59 4.49 15.09
CA CYS A 169 -2.43 4.71 15.94
C CYS A 169 -2.84 5.04 17.39
N LEU A 170 -3.76 6.00 17.56
CA LEU A 170 -4.25 6.42 18.88
C LEU A 170 -4.88 5.26 19.66
N CYS A 171 -5.66 4.41 18.98
CA CYS A 171 -6.26 3.24 19.61
C CYS A 171 -5.22 2.17 19.95
N ASN A 172 -4.24 1.91 19.08
CA ASN A 172 -3.15 0.97 19.37
C ASN A 172 -2.26 1.45 20.54
N THR A 173 -2.17 2.75 20.78
CA THR A 173 -1.43 3.32 21.93
C THR A 173 -2.28 3.54 23.18
N ASN A 174 -3.56 3.11 23.18
CA ASN A 174 -4.53 3.37 24.26
C ASN A 174 -4.65 4.86 24.63
N ASP A 175 -4.55 5.75 23.64
CA ASP A 175 -4.70 7.19 23.86
C ASP A 175 -6.17 7.54 24.16
N PRO A 176 -6.45 8.44 25.12
CA PRO A 176 -7.82 8.85 25.46
C PRO A 176 -8.56 9.53 24.30
N ALA A 177 -7.87 10.04 23.29
CA ALA A 177 -8.47 10.56 22.05
C ALA A 177 -8.99 9.44 21.13
N CYS A 178 -8.82 8.16 21.49
CA CYS A 178 -9.34 7.05 20.71
C CYS A 178 -10.89 7.06 20.64
N ARG A 179 -11.45 6.89 19.43
CA ARG A 179 -12.92 6.84 19.20
C ARG A 179 -13.56 5.51 19.63
N GLY A 180 -12.75 4.50 19.98
CA GLY A 180 -13.16 3.20 20.53
C GLY A 180 -12.41 2.01 19.91
N GLU A 181 -12.55 0.84 20.52
CA GLU A 181 -11.85 -0.40 20.13
C GLU A 181 -12.20 -0.83 18.70
N GLN A 182 -13.42 -0.54 18.24
CA GLN A 182 -13.85 -0.85 16.87
C GLN A 182 -13.00 -0.17 15.79
N VAL A 183 -12.30 0.93 16.13
CA VAL A 183 -11.44 1.67 15.20
C VAL A 183 -9.99 1.17 15.24
N ARG A 184 -9.68 0.21 16.11
CA ARG A 184 -8.33 -0.37 16.21
C ARG A 184 -7.96 -1.19 14.96
N HIS A 185 -8.93 -1.93 14.42
CA HIS A 185 -8.76 -2.76 13.22
C HIS A 185 -9.36 -2.13 11.95
N VAL A 186 -9.65 -0.82 12.00
CA VAL A 186 -10.13 -0.11 10.81
C VAL A 186 -9.03 -0.04 9.77
N HIS A 187 -9.38 -0.29 8.52
CA HIS A 187 -8.50 -0.07 7.39
C HIS A 187 -9.28 0.54 6.23
N ILE A 188 -8.55 1.20 5.34
CA ILE A 188 -9.11 1.76 4.12
C ILE A 188 -9.45 0.59 3.19
N ASP A 189 -10.68 0.56 2.68
CA ASP A 189 -11.08 -0.39 1.64
C ASP A 189 -10.86 0.23 0.25
N TYR A 190 -11.26 1.48 0.07
CA TYR A 190 -11.02 2.23 -1.17
C TYR A 190 -11.01 3.75 -1.00
N TYR A 191 -10.44 4.44 -1.97
CA TYR A 191 -10.42 5.90 -2.03
C TYR A 191 -11.72 6.48 -2.58
N GLY A 192 -12.15 7.58 -2.01
CA GLY A 192 -13.42 8.25 -2.25
C GLY A 192 -14.42 8.05 -1.10
N THR A 193 -15.64 8.53 -1.32
CA THR A 193 -16.76 8.33 -0.38
C THR A 193 -17.31 6.91 -0.50
N CYS A 194 -17.83 6.35 0.59
CA CYS A 194 -18.55 5.09 0.53
C CYS A 194 -19.74 5.16 -0.44
N ARG A 195 -19.91 4.11 -1.25
CA ARG A 195 -20.93 3.99 -2.28
C ARG A 195 -21.44 2.56 -2.32
N ASP A 196 -22.70 2.42 -2.73
CA ASP A 196 -23.28 1.12 -3.04
C ASP A 196 -22.68 0.60 -4.34
N MET A 197 -21.87 -0.45 -4.23
CA MET A 197 -21.24 -1.11 -5.37
C MET A 197 -22.18 -2.19 -5.91
N PRO A 198 -22.34 -2.31 -7.24
CA PRO A 198 -23.10 -3.40 -7.82
C PRO A 198 -22.40 -4.74 -7.55
N GLU A 199 -23.18 -5.81 -7.46
CA GLU A 199 -22.63 -7.17 -7.39
C GLU A 199 -21.90 -7.53 -8.69
N CYS A 200 -20.76 -8.23 -8.56
CA CYS A 200 -20.00 -8.71 -9.70
C CYS A 200 -20.70 -9.92 -10.33
N SER A 201 -21.17 -9.78 -11.57
CA SER A 201 -21.82 -10.89 -12.27
C SER A 201 -20.82 -11.96 -12.70
N GLU A 202 -21.26 -13.20 -12.87
CA GLU A 202 -20.40 -14.29 -13.33
C GLU A 202 -19.73 -14.00 -14.68
N ASN A 203 -20.43 -13.29 -15.57
CA ASN A 203 -19.88 -12.90 -16.87
C ASN A 203 -18.80 -11.83 -16.74
N ASP A 204 -19.01 -10.85 -15.87
CA ASP A 204 -18.04 -9.77 -15.64
C ASP A 204 -16.77 -10.33 -14.97
N LEU A 205 -16.95 -11.24 -14.00
CA LEU A 205 -15.85 -11.92 -13.32
C LEU A 205 -15.05 -12.82 -14.29
N ALA A 206 -15.74 -13.54 -15.18
CA ALA A 206 -15.08 -14.38 -16.18
C ALA A 206 -14.26 -13.57 -17.21
N ASP A 207 -14.67 -12.34 -17.52
CA ASP A 207 -13.95 -11.43 -18.42
C ASP A 207 -12.83 -10.65 -17.71
N PHE A 208 -12.96 -10.43 -16.41
CA PHE A 208 -12.07 -9.60 -15.60
C PHE A 208 -10.57 -9.96 -15.74
N PRO A 209 -10.14 -11.24 -15.66
CA PRO A 209 -8.73 -11.60 -15.80
C PRO A 209 -8.10 -11.07 -17.09
N ARG A 210 -8.85 -11.10 -18.21
CA ARG A 210 -8.38 -10.58 -19.50
C ARG A 210 -8.18 -9.07 -19.46
N ARG A 211 -9.16 -8.34 -18.95
CA ARG A 211 -9.08 -6.88 -18.81
C ARG A 211 -7.95 -6.47 -17.88
N MET A 212 -7.75 -7.22 -16.79
CA MET A 212 -6.66 -6.99 -15.84
C MET A 212 -5.29 -7.17 -16.49
N ARG A 213 -5.05 -8.23 -17.26
CA ARG A 213 -3.79 -8.41 -18.02
C ARG A 213 -3.52 -7.27 -18.99
N ASP A 214 -4.53 -6.84 -19.74
CA ASP A 214 -4.40 -5.73 -20.67
C ASP A 214 -4.13 -4.41 -19.94
N TRP A 215 -4.81 -4.19 -18.81
CA TRP A 215 -4.59 -3.01 -17.98
C TRP A 215 -3.17 -2.97 -17.41
N LEU A 216 -2.68 -4.08 -16.82
CA LEU A 216 -1.32 -4.19 -16.29
C LEU A 216 -0.26 -3.84 -17.33
N PHE A 217 -0.38 -4.40 -18.54
CA PHE A 217 0.54 -4.08 -19.63
C PHE A 217 0.48 -2.60 -20.01
N ASN A 218 -0.71 -2.01 -20.10
CA ASN A 218 -0.83 -0.59 -20.44
C ASN A 218 -0.26 0.33 -19.36
N VAL A 219 -0.38 -0.04 -18.07
CA VAL A 219 0.24 0.69 -16.96
C VAL A 219 1.76 0.58 -17.04
N MET A 220 2.29 -0.63 -17.26
CA MET A 220 3.73 -0.84 -17.42
C MET A 220 4.33 0.03 -18.53
N ARG A 221 3.70 0.02 -19.71
CA ARG A 221 4.10 0.84 -20.86
C ARG A 221 4.01 2.34 -20.56
N ASP A 222 2.96 2.79 -19.88
CA ASP A 222 2.80 4.20 -19.51
C ASP A 222 3.90 4.66 -18.54
N LEU A 223 4.22 3.84 -17.53
CA LEU A 223 5.33 4.09 -16.61
C LEU A 223 6.69 4.12 -17.32
N ALA A 224 6.95 3.19 -18.24
CA ALA A 224 8.15 3.19 -19.07
C ALA A 224 8.25 4.47 -19.91
N SER A 225 7.15 4.88 -20.54
CA SER A 225 7.11 6.11 -21.36
C SER A 225 7.39 7.39 -20.55
N ARG A 226 7.07 7.38 -19.25
CA ARG A 226 7.32 8.47 -18.31
C ARG A 226 8.68 8.36 -17.58
N ASN A 227 9.47 7.33 -17.89
CA ASN A 227 10.74 7.03 -17.22
C ASN A 227 10.57 6.88 -15.69
N GLU A 228 9.43 6.32 -15.28
CA GLU A 228 9.05 6.04 -13.89
C GLU A 228 9.16 4.53 -13.57
N LEU A 229 9.47 3.70 -14.57
CA LEU A 229 9.72 2.27 -14.41
C LEU A 229 11.21 2.04 -14.12
N PRO A 230 11.60 1.31 -13.05
CA PRO A 230 13.00 1.01 -12.78
C PRO A 230 13.68 0.25 -13.93
N GLU A 231 15.00 0.46 -14.11
CA GLU A 231 15.78 -0.07 -15.24
C GLU A 231 15.58 -1.57 -15.48
N PRO A 232 15.62 -2.46 -14.47
CA PRO A 232 15.48 -3.89 -14.73
C PRO A 232 14.08 -4.29 -15.22
N TYR A 233 13.06 -3.48 -14.92
CA TYR A 233 11.72 -3.66 -15.43
C TYR A 233 11.52 -3.06 -16.82
N MET A 234 12.38 -2.12 -17.26
CA MET A 234 12.33 -1.61 -18.64
C MET A 234 12.69 -2.68 -19.67
N GLU A 235 13.61 -3.60 -19.36
CA GLU A 235 13.90 -4.74 -20.24
C GLU A 235 12.67 -5.65 -20.43
N LEU A 236 11.95 -5.91 -19.33
CA LEU A 236 10.72 -6.72 -19.35
C LEU A 236 9.62 -6.04 -20.17
N GLU A 237 9.51 -4.71 -20.10
CA GLU A 237 8.57 -3.92 -20.89
C GLU A 237 8.91 -4.00 -22.38
N HIS A 238 10.18 -3.81 -22.73
CA HIS A 238 10.63 -3.87 -24.12
C HIS A 238 10.36 -5.25 -24.76
N GLU A 239 10.61 -6.32 -24.02
CA GLU A 239 10.26 -7.68 -24.45
C GLU A 239 8.74 -7.85 -24.58
N ALA A 240 7.95 -7.26 -23.69
CA ALA A 240 6.49 -7.31 -23.73
C ALA A 240 5.90 -6.59 -24.97
N GLU A 241 6.52 -5.49 -25.43
CA GLU A 241 6.10 -4.80 -26.66
C GLU A 241 6.49 -5.56 -27.93
N THR A 242 7.67 -6.18 -27.94
CA THR A 242 8.23 -6.84 -29.13
C THR A 242 7.77 -8.29 -29.30
N ASN A 243 7.46 -8.98 -28.20
CA ASN A 243 7.02 -10.37 -28.19
C ASN A 243 5.62 -10.54 -27.60
N MET A 244 4.64 -10.76 -28.47
CA MET A 244 3.23 -10.92 -28.08
C MET A 244 2.96 -12.10 -27.14
N THR A 245 3.81 -13.13 -27.09
CA THR A 245 3.62 -14.25 -26.13
C THR A 245 4.05 -13.88 -24.72
N LYS A 246 4.99 -12.94 -24.57
CA LYS A 246 5.48 -12.45 -23.27
C LYS A 246 4.77 -11.20 -22.79
N ARG A 247 4.00 -10.55 -23.66
CA ARG A 247 3.28 -9.29 -23.40
C ARG A 247 2.59 -9.24 -22.04
N TRP A 248 1.74 -10.22 -21.75
CA TRP A 248 0.98 -10.24 -20.50
C TRP A 248 1.76 -10.87 -19.34
N THR A 249 2.59 -11.87 -19.63
CA THR A 249 3.42 -12.55 -18.63
C THR A 249 4.41 -11.58 -17.98
N ASN A 250 5.14 -10.80 -18.79
CA ASN A 250 6.13 -9.85 -18.27
C ASN A 250 5.46 -8.73 -17.45
N ALA A 251 4.32 -8.22 -17.90
CA ALA A 251 3.54 -7.24 -17.15
C ALA A 251 3.01 -7.81 -15.82
N ALA A 252 2.56 -9.07 -15.82
CA ALA A 252 2.11 -9.75 -14.61
C ALA A 252 3.26 -10.00 -13.62
N ILE A 253 4.43 -10.42 -14.10
CA ILE A 253 5.65 -10.62 -13.29
C ILE A 253 6.09 -9.29 -12.69
N TRP A 254 6.25 -8.25 -13.52
CA TRP A 254 6.64 -6.92 -13.03
C TRP A 254 5.69 -6.45 -11.94
N LYS A 255 4.38 -6.53 -12.18
CA LYS A 255 3.44 -6.02 -11.18
C LYS A 255 3.51 -6.83 -9.89
N TRP A 256 3.64 -8.15 -9.97
CA TRP A 256 3.77 -8.98 -8.79
C TRP A 256 5.05 -8.66 -8.01
N CYS A 257 6.20 -8.51 -8.69
CA CYS A 257 7.45 -8.10 -8.04
C CYS A 257 7.39 -6.67 -7.45
N ASP A 258 6.63 -5.76 -8.07
CA ASP A 258 6.42 -4.40 -7.58
C ASP A 258 5.58 -4.38 -6.29
N LEU A 259 4.62 -5.32 -6.19
CA LEU A 259 3.76 -5.50 -5.01
C LEU A 259 4.45 -6.29 -3.89
N ASP A 260 5.25 -7.33 -4.20
CA ASP A 260 6.08 -8.09 -3.24
C ASP A 260 7.16 -7.16 -2.66
N GLY A 261 6.78 -6.51 -1.57
CA GLY A 261 7.47 -5.40 -0.95
C GLY A 261 8.48 -5.88 0.08
N HIS A 262 8.54 -5.20 1.23
CA HIS A 262 9.43 -5.61 2.31
C HIS A 262 8.64 -6.18 3.50
N PRO A 263 8.94 -7.41 3.94
CA PRO A 263 10.02 -8.28 3.46
C PRO A 263 9.70 -8.91 2.08
N HIS A 264 10.72 -9.09 1.24
CA HIS A 264 10.58 -9.85 0.00
C HIS A 264 10.46 -11.33 0.35
N ASP A 265 9.23 -11.80 0.52
CA ASP A 265 8.94 -13.17 0.95
C ASP A 265 8.45 -14.07 -0.21
N ASN A 266 8.48 -13.54 -1.44
CA ASN A 266 7.95 -14.18 -2.64
C ASN A 266 6.45 -14.50 -2.54
N THR A 267 5.71 -13.71 -1.79
CA THR A 267 4.25 -13.73 -1.75
C THR A 267 3.73 -12.30 -1.75
N VAL A 268 2.49 -12.11 -2.20
CA VAL A 268 1.82 -10.82 -2.12
C VAL A 268 0.68 -10.94 -1.12
N SER A 269 0.80 -10.26 0.02
CA SER A 269 -0.22 -10.20 1.06
C SER A 269 -1.42 -9.32 0.65
N ARG A 270 -2.53 -9.43 1.38
CA ARG A 270 -3.69 -8.53 1.22
C ARG A 270 -3.33 -7.04 1.29
N HIS A 271 -2.34 -6.69 2.11
CA HIS A 271 -1.88 -5.31 2.28
C HIS A 271 -1.05 -4.82 1.10
N GLU A 272 -0.25 -5.70 0.53
CA GLU A 272 0.53 -5.39 -0.68
C GLU A 272 -0.37 -5.20 -1.88
N LEU A 273 -1.56 -5.80 -1.92
CA LEU A 273 -2.57 -5.54 -2.97
C LEU A 273 -3.22 -4.15 -2.86
N PHE A 274 -3.05 -3.44 -1.74
CA PHE A 274 -3.70 -2.15 -1.50
C PHE A 274 -3.51 -1.12 -2.63
N PRO A 275 -2.31 -0.95 -3.22
CA PRO A 275 -2.07 0.03 -4.29
C PRO A 275 -2.82 -0.27 -5.59
N ILE A 276 -3.26 -1.52 -5.82
CA ILE A 276 -4.10 -1.87 -6.97
C ILE A 276 -5.58 -1.93 -6.60
N ARG A 277 -5.92 -2.40 -5.39
CA ARG A 277 -7.29 -2.54 -4.94
C ARG A 277 -7.91 -1.17 -4.66
N ALA A 278 -7.38 -0.44 -3.68
CA ALA A 278 -8.04 0.74 -3.13
C ALA A 278 -8.31 1.87 -4.14
N PRO A 279 -7.43 2.15 -5.13
CA PRO A 279 -7.72 3.16 -6.15
C PRO A 279 -8.75 2.72 -7.21
N LEU A 280 -8.93 1.41 -7.42
CA LEU A 280 -9.72 0.88 -8.54
C LEU A 280 -11.08 0.31 -8.13
N VAL A 281 -11.28 -0.11 -6.88
CA VAL A 281 -12.56 -0.69 -6.39
C VAL A 281 -13.77 0.19 -6.71
N ALA A 282 -13.64 1.51 -6.55
CA ALA A 282 -14.73 2.44 -6.85
C ALA A 282 -15.07 2.56 -8.35
N LEU A 283 -14.18 2.11 -9.23
CA LEU A 283 -14.33 2.11 -10.69
C LEU A 283 -14.66 0.71 -11.24
N GLU A 284 -14.29 -0.33 -10.48
CA GLU A 284 -14.33 -1.71 -10.89
C GLU A 284 -14.74 -2.57 -9.68
N HIS A 285 -16.00 -3.00 -9.67
CA HIS A 285 -16.63 -3.72 -8.57
C HIS A 285 -16.26 -5.22 -8.49
N CYS A 286 -15.65 -5.77 -9.54
CA CYS A 286 -15.17 -7.14 -9.62
C CYS A 286 -13.72 -7.31 -9.14
N ILE A 287 -12.95 -6.24 -8.93
CA ILE A 287 -11.55 -6.36 -8.51
C ILE A 287 -11.40 -7.06 -7.16
N ALA A 288 -12.27 -6.77 -6.20
CA ALA A 288 -12.26 -7.41 -4.88
C ALA A 288 -12.52 -8.93 -4.97
N PRO A 289 -13.66 -9.40 -5.54
CA PRO A 289 -13.92 -10.83 -5.66
C PRO A 289 -12.92 -11.54 -6.58
N PHE A 290 -12.37 -10.85 -7.58
CA PHE A 290 -11.29 -11.40 -8.41
C PHE A 290 -10.02 -11.66 -7.59
N LEU A 291 -9.52 -10.66 -6.85
CA LEU A 291 -8.32 -10.81 -6.03
C LEU A 291 -8.49 -11.88 -4.94
N GLU A 292 -9.68 -11.97 -4.35
CA GLU A 292 -10.03 -13.04 -3.40
C GLU A 292 -10.04 -14.43 -4.07
N SER A 293 -10.45 -14.52 -5.33
CA SER A 293 -10.39 -15.78 -6.09
C SER A 293 -8.98 -16.22 -6.46
N CYS A 294 -8.00 -15.30 -6.39
CA CYS A 294 -6.59 -15.59 -6.63
C CYS A 294 -5.90 -16.30 -5.45
N ASP A 295 -6.56 -16.44 -4.30
CA ASP A 295 -6.07 -17.15 -3.10
C ASP A 295 -6.93 -18.42 -2.83
N PRO A 296 -6.71 -19.52 -3.58
CA PRO A 296 -7.53 -20.74 -3.48
C PRO A 296 -7.26 -21.56 -2.21
N ASN A 297 -6.06 -21.46 -1.64
CA ASN A 297 -5.60 -22.10 -0.41
C ASN A 297 -5.98 -21.31 0.84
N ARG A 298 -6.41 -20.05 0.70
CA ARG A 298 -6.86 -19.15 1.78
C ARG A 298 -5.80 -18.92 2.83
N ASP A 299 -4.55 -18.77 2.41
CA ASP A 299 -3.45 -18.41 3.30
C ASP A 299 -3.21 -16.89 3.37
N HIS A 300 -4.11 -16.10 2.76
CA HIS A 300 -4.09 -14.64 2.70
C HIS A 300 -2.87 -14.06 1.98
N ARG A 301 -2.20 -14.91 1.18
CA ARG A 301 -1.01 -14.60 0.41
C ARG A 301 -1.21 -15.10 -1.02
N ILE A 302 -0.63 -14.39 -1.98
CA ILE A 302 -0.72 -14.76 -3.39
C ILE A 302 0.68 -14.99 -3.91
N SER A 303 1.02 -16.26 -4.17
CA SER A 303 2.24 -16.65 -4.87
C SER A 303 2.22 -16.21 -6.34
N LEU A 304 3.39 -16.18 -6.98
CA LEU A 304 3.47 -15.85 -8.41
C LEU A 304 2.66 -16.84 -9.27
N GLN A 305 2.64 -18.13 -8.88
CA GLN A 305 1.91 -19.17 -9.60
C GLN A 305 0.40 -18.97 -9.48
N GLU A 306 -0.10 -18.66 -8.27
CA GLU A 306 -1.50 -18.32 -8.05
C GLU A 306 -1.92 -17.07 -8.82
N TRP A 307 -1.09 -16.01 -8.75
CA TRP A 307 -1.30 -14.78 -9.50
C TRP A 307 -1.43 -15.02 -11.00
N GLY A 308 -0.49 -15.76 -11.58
CA GLY A 308 -0.51 -16.06 -13.01
C GLY A 308 -1.66 -16.97 -13.43
N LYS A 309 -1.99 -17.98 -12.61
CA LYS A 309 -3.16 -18.85 -12.84
C LYS A 309 -4.46 -18.07 -12.78
N CYS A 310 -4.59 -17.15 -11.83
CA CYS A 310 -5.73 -16.24 -11.70
C CYS A 310 -5.87 -15.33 -12.92
N LEU A 311 -4.72 -14.86 -13.43
CA LEU A 311 -4.62 -14.14 -14.69
C LEU A 311 -4.68 -15.05 -15.93
N GLN A 312 -4.96 -16.35 -15.83
CA GLN A 312 -5.07 -17.26 -16.99
C GLN A 312 -3.82 -17.23 -17.89
N LEU A 313 -2.63 -17.19 -17.28
CA LEU A 313 -1.34 -17.26 -17.96
C LEU A 313 -0.76 -18.67 -17.85
N ASP A 314 0.11 -19.03 -18.78
CA ASP A 314 0.81 -20.31 -18.77
C ASP A 314 1.90 -20.32 -17.67
N GLU A 315 1.85 -21.30 -16.77
CA GLU A 315 2.74 -21.38 -15.60
C GLU A 315 4.22 -21.53 -15.97
N ASP A 316 4.51 -22.19 -17.09
CA ASP A 316 5.88 -22.41 -17.59
C ASP A 316 6.59 -21.10 -17.96
N ASP A 317 5.83 -20.04 -18.25
CA ASP A 317 6.36 -18.72 -18.60
C ASP A 317 6.59 -17.82 -17.36
N LEU A 318 6.13 -18.23 -16.18
CA LEU A 318 6.18 -17.47 -14.93
C LEU A 318 7.42 -17.81 -14.09
N THR A 319 8.60 -17.57 -14.65
CA THR A 319 9.84 -17.62 -13.87
C THR A 319 10.05 -16.29 -13.15
N ALA A 320 9.94 -16.28 -11.82
CA ALA A 320 10.16 -15.09 -11.00
C ALA A 320 11.58 -14.55 -11.24
N ARG A 321 11.68 -13.37 -11.86
CA ARG A 321 12.96 -12.62 -12.00
C ARG A 321 13.17 -11.60 -10.88
N CYS A 322 12.27 -11.51 -9.90
CA CYS A 322 12.28 -10.42 -8.90
C CYS A 322 13.62 -10.31 -8.15
N ALA A 323 14.25 -11.44 -7.80
CA ALA A 323 15.53 -11.48 -7.09
C ALA A 323 16.78 -11.18 -7.96
N GLU A 324 16.65 -11.16 -9.29
CA GLU A 324 17.72 -10.67 -10.18
C GLU A 324 17.66 -9.15 -10.31
N ILE A 325 16.46 -8.57 -10.21
CA ILE A 325 16.17 -7.14 -10.35
C ILE A 325 16.62 -6.33 -9.11
N THR A 326 16.51 -6.91 -7.91
CA THR A 326 16.91 -6.24 -6.66
C THR A 326 18.41 -6.23 -6.40
N LYS A 327 19.19 -7.11 -7.06
CA LYS A 327 20.65 -7.18 -6.84
C LYS A 327 21.35 -5.93 -7.34
N ASP A 328 20.90 -5.37 -8.46
CA ASP A 328 21.54 -4.19 -9.05
C ASP A 328 21.32 -2.93 -8.18
N ASP A 329 20.17 -2.82 -7.48
CA ASP A 329 19.92 -1.74 -6.52
C ASP A 329 20.76 -1.86 -5.24
N GLU A 330 21.03 -3.08 -4.75
CA GLU A 330 21.96 -3.27 -3.63
C GLU A 330 23.41 -2.95 -4.03
N PHE A 331 23.83 -3.27 -5.26
CA PHE A 331 25.15 -2.92 -5.75
C PHE A 331 25.29 -1.40 -5.96
N GLU A 332 24.31 -0.72 -6.56
CA GLU A 332 24.37 0.74 -6.74
C GLU A 332 24.30 1.50 -5.42
N LYS A 333 23.50 1.04 -4.45
CA LYS A 333 23.41 1.67 -3.13
C LYS A 333 24.69 1.47 -2.30
N ASN A 334 25.30 0.29 -2.40
CA ASN A 334 26.60 0.02 -1.77
C ASN A 334 27.75 0.80 -2.43
N ASP A 335 27.70 1.04 -3.74
CA ASP A 335 28.71 1.83 -4.45
C ASP A 335 28.58 3.34 -4.19
N ILE A 336 27.36 3.84 -3.94
CA ILE A 336 27.13 5.23 -3.50
C ILE A 336 27.55 5.42 -2.02
N GLU A 337 27.33 4.42 -1.16
CA GLU A 337 27.78 4.47 0.25
C GLU A 337 29.29 4.20 0.43
N ALA A 338 29.94 3.49 -0.50
CA ALA A 338 31.38 3.28 -0.51
C ALA A 338 32.16 4.40 -1.24
N GLY A 339 31.47 5.25 -1.99
CA GLY A 339 32.02 6.36 -2.76
C GLY A 339 31.81 7.76 -2.17
N ALA A 340 31.19 7.89 -0.99
CA ALA A 340 30.86 9.16 -0.32
C ALA A 340 31.64 9.39 0.99
#